data_AF-A0A8E2DZL2-F1
#
_entry.id   AF-A0A8E2DZL2-F1
#
_cell.length_a   1.000
_cell.length_b   1.000
_cell.length_c   1.000
_cell.angle_alpha   90.00
_cell.angle_beta   90.00
_cell.angle_gamma   90.00
#
_symmetry.space_group_name_H-M   'P 1'
#
loop_
_entity.id
_entity.type
_entity.pdbx_description
1 polymer ?
#
loop_
_entity_poly.entity_id
_entity_poly.type
_entity_poly.pdbx_seq_one_letter_code
_entity_poly.pdbx_strand_id
1 'polypeptide(L)'
;LFPWPWRVEYHPNITEGSHNINSRCPSISAKLGAFAIINSMALLAVILIGQRVVINWLTRGWCGKPGSRLWPLSALLSVVFSLGANFVNATLIQHTPGFSHISVGGLALLWCARPRLAWVAAGLVNFQQDTANFFSLGASVVTAEIILQIIAAVYIGMTANFASTHHYYLKHHLDQVPNGRDALLMYVGALLWLIFALGVLFQCIWAIEAIRKVARYFILNLSRWMYGLFKLMLPFLAQWLFWAGFVRLAGDLYCPPKLKTITSVWTVGSVLGVFFG
;
A
#
# COMPACT_ATOMS: atom_id res chain seq x y z
N LEU A 1 2.55 22.75 3.60
CA LEU A 1 1.61 21.67 4.01
C LEU A 1 2.12 20.26 3.67
N PHE A 2 3.06 20.09 2.73
CA PHE A 2 3.72 18.79 2.52
C PHE A 2 4.98 18.66 3.38
N PRO A 3 5.29 17.47 3.90
CA PRO A 3 6.47 17.23 4.73
C PRO A 3 7.73 16.91 3.89
N TRP A 4 7.62 16.86 2.57
CA TRP A 4 8.73 16.62 1.65
C TRP A 4 8.87 17.78 0.64
N PRO A 5 10.07 18.01 0.08
CA PRO A 5 10.34 19.17 -0.77
C PRO A 5 9.96 18.97 -2.24
N TRP A 6 9.77 17.73 -2.69
CA TRP A 6 9.53 17.40 -4.10
C TRP A 6 8.03 17.44 -4.46
N ARG A 7 7.73 17.63 -5.75
CA ARG A 7 6.36 17.70 -6.30
C ARG A 7 6.27 16.89 -7.60
N VAL A 8 5.05 16.54 -8.00
CA VAL A 8 4.77 15.87 -9.27
C VAL A 8 3.93 16.82 -10.10
N GLU A 9 4.48 17.97 -10.46
CA GLU A 9 3.79 19.00 -11.23
C GLU A 9 4.38 19.07 -12.64
N TYR A 10 3.56 19.48 -13.61
CA TYR A 10 4.02 19.64 -14.98
C TYR A 10 4.75 20.99 -15.13
N HIS A 11 6.01 20.96 -15.56
CA HIS A 11 6.74 22.17 -15.94
C HIS A 11 6.87 22.21 -17.47
N PRO A 12 6.20 23.14 -18.17
CA PRO A 12 6.39 23.29 -19.60
C PRO A 12 7.82 23.76 -19.89
N ASN A 13 8.47 23.15 -20.88
CA ASN A 13 9.71 23.69 -21.41
C ASN A 13 9.38 24.99 -22.18
N ILE A 14 10.03 26.08 -21.79
CA ILE A 14 9.82 27.46 -22.29
C ILE A 14 9.97 27.56 -23.83
N THR A 15 10.58 26.57 -24.48
CA THR A 15 10.89 26.55 -25.91
C THR A 15 9.79 25.97 -26.82
N GLU A 16 8.77 25.29 -26.29
CA GLU A 16 7.66 24.79 -27.10
C GLU A 16 6.47 25.74 -26.99
N GLY A 17 6.38 26.67 -27.94
CA GLY A 17 5.29 27.61 -28.04
C GLY A 17 3.93 26.91 -28.06
N SER A 18 3.09 27.21 -27.08
CA SER A 18 1.61 27.27 -27.07
C SER A 18 0.83 26.32 -28.03
N HIS A 19 1.31 25.11 -28.29
CA HIS A 19 0.47 24.07 -28.83
C HIS A 19 -0.20 23.39 -27.64
N ASN A 20 -1.53 23.55 -27.60
CA ASN A 20 -2.48 22.98 -26.64
C ASN A 20 -2.27 21.47 -26.40
N ILE A 21 -1.23 21.09 -25.68
CA ILE A 21 -1.27 19.82 -24.94
C ILE A 21 -2.09 20.16 -23.71
N ASN A 22 -3.40 19.98 -23.83
CA ASN A 22 -4.30 19.76 -22.71
C ASN A 22 -3.83 18.49 -21.96
N SER A 23 -2.67 18.54 -21.31
CA SER A 23 -2.22 17.55 -20.33
C SER A 23 -3.02 17.77 -19.06
N ARG A 24 -4.35 17.66 -19.19
CA ARG A 24 -5.30 17.81 -18.11
C ARG A 24 -4.92 16.80 -17.04
N CYS A 25 -4.53 17.29 -15.88
CA CYS A 25 -4.20 16.45 -14.75
C CYS A 25 -5.36 15.49 -14.45
N PRO A 26 -5.07 14.22 -14.12
CA PRO A 26 -6.12 13.27 -13.82
C PRO A 26 -6.95 13.79 -12.63
N SER A 27 -8.27 13.61 -12.70
CA SER A 27 -9.15 14.01 -11.61
C SER A 27 -8.81 13.26 -10.32
N ILE A 28 -9.16 13.85 -9.17
CA ILE A 28 -8.98 13.22 -7.83
C ILE A 28 -9.61 11.82 -7.81
N SER A 29 -10.82 11.69 -8.36
CA SER A 29 -11.51 10.40 -8.47
C SER A 29 -10.77 9.38 -9.33
N ALA A 30 -10.12 9.80 -10.42
CA ALA A 30 -9.33 8.90 -11.26
C ALA A 30 -8.07 8.40 -10.53
N LYS A 31 -7.37 9.29 -9.81
CA LYS A 31 -6.19 8.94 -9.00
C LYS A 31 -6.52 7.92 -7.91
N LEU A 32 -7.60 8.15 -7.15
CA LEU A 32 -8.06 7.22 -6.11
C LEU A 32 -8.68 5.95 -6.70
N GLY A 33 -9.41 6.07 -7.82
CA GLY A 33 -9.99 4.95 -8.54
C GLY A 33 -8.93 3.97 -9.06
N ALA A 34 -7.77 4.47 -9.49
CA ALA A 34 -6.63 3.62 -9.85
C ALA A 34 -6.21 2.69 -8.70
N PHE A 35 -6.19 3.17 -7.46
CA PHE A 35 -5.89 2.34 -6.29
C PHE A 35 -6.96 1.29 -6.03
N ALA A 36 -8.24 1.63 -6.23
CA ALA A 36 -9.33 0.66 -6.11
C ALA A 36 -9.24 -0.44 -7.17
N ILE A 37 -8.91 -0.09 -8.42
CA ILE A 37 -8.72 -1.04 -9.52
C ILE A 37 -7.59 -2.02 -9.20
N ILE A 38 -6.42 -1.53 -8.79
CA ILE A 38 -5.26 -2.39 -8.50
C ILE A 38 -5.58 -3.36 -7.36
N ASN A 39 -6.24 -2.87 -6.30
CA ASN A 39 -6.66 -3.70 -5.18
C ASN A 39 -7.69 -4.77 -5.60
N SER A 40 -8.63 -4.41 -6.46
CA SER A 40 -9.63 -5.36 -6.99
C SER A 40 -8.96 -6.44 -7.84
N MET A 41 -8.03 -6.06 -8.71
CA MET A 41 -7.28 -7.01 -9.54
C MET A 41 -6.37 -7.92 -8.70
N ALA A 42 -5.70 -7.38 -7.68
CA ALA A 42 -4.91 -8.17 -6.74
C ALA A 42 -5.78 -9.19 -6.00
N LEU A 43 -6.97 -8.79 -5.55
CA LEU A 43 -7.92 -9.70 -4.91
C LEU A 43 -8.37 -10.81 -5.87
N LEU A 44 -8.72 -10.47 -7.11
CA LEU A 44 -9.05 -11.46 -8.14
C LEU A 44 -7.89 -12.42 -8.39
N ALA A 45 -6.65 -11.91 -8.44
CA ALA A 45 -5.47 -12.76 -8.60
C ALA A 45 -5.32 -13.74 -7.43
N VAL A 46 -5.51 -13.29 -6.19
CA VAL A 46 -5.47 -14.18 -5.01
C VAL A 46 -6.52 -15.28 -5.11
N ILE A 47 -7.73 -14.96 -5.55
CA ILE A 47 -8.82 -15.95 -5.69
C ILE A 47 -8.54 -16.95 -6.82
N LEU A 48 -8.08 -16.46 -7.98
CA LEU A 48 -7.94 -17.26 -9.20
C LEU A 48 -6.64 -18.09 -9.22
N ILE A 49 -5.51 -17.45 -8.90
CA ILE A 49 -4.17 -18.05 -9.04
C ILE A 49 -3.46 -18.24 -7.70
N GLY A 50 -4.01 -17.74 -6.59
CA GLY A 50 -3.40 -17.98 -5.26
C GLY A 50 -3.49 -19.43 -4.79
N GLN A 51 -4.33 -20.26 -5.44
CA GLN A 51 -4.40 -21.67 -5.09
C GLN A 51 -3.15 -22.41 -5.57
N ARG A 52 -2.48 -23.10 -4.64
CA ARG A 52 -1.32 -23.94 -4.94
C ARG A 52 -1.54 -24.92 -6.09
N VAL A 53 -2.72 -25.55 -6.16
CA VAL A 53 -3.06 -26.52 -7.22
C VAL A 53 -3.02 -25.85 -8.59
N VAL A 54 -3.56 -24.64 -8.70
CA VAL A 54 -3.56 -23.85 -9.93
C VAL A 54 -2.14 -23.45 -10.31
N ILE A 55 -1.32 -22.98 -9.36
CA ILE A 55 0.09 -22.65 -9.63
C ILE A 55 0.89 -23.88 -10.07
N ASN A 56 0.71 -25.02 -9.39
CA ASN A 56 1.40 -26.26 -9.71
C ASN A 56 1.03 -26.75 -11.12
N TRP A 57 -0.25 -26.63 -11.48
CA TRP A 57 -0.73 -26.93 -12.82
C TRP A 57 -0.15 -25.97 -13.87
N LEU A 58 -0.18 -24.66 -13.62
CA LEU A 58 0.33 -23.65 -14.56
C LEU A 58 1.85 -23.76 -14.78
N THR A 59 2.58 -24.06 -13.72
CA THR A 59 4.05 -24.19 -13.74
C THR A 59 4.54 -25.60 -14.05
N ARG A 60 3.64 -26.52 -14.42
CA ARG A 60 3.96 -27.92 -14.75
C ARG A 60 4.84 -28.60 -13.69
N GLY A 61 4.58 -28.35 -12.40
CA GLY A 61 5.33 -28.95 -11.31
C GLY A 61 6.54 -28.19 -10.79
N TRP A 62 6.88 -27.02 -11.37
CA TRP A 62 8.05 -26.24 -10.91
C TRP A 62 7.77 -25.46 -9.62
N CYS A 63 6.61 -24.84 -9.50
CA CYS A 63 6.18 -24.10 -8.31
C CYS A 63 5.01 -24.81 -7.61
N GLY A 64 4.74 -24.46 -6.35
CA GLY A 64 3.58 -25.00 -5.62
C GLY A 64 3.74 -26.43 -5.10
N LYS A 65 4.97 -26.95 -4.92
CA LYS A 65 5.18 -28.30 -4.33
C LYS A 65 4.88 -28.35 -2.83
N PRO A 66 4.16 -29.37 -2.31
CA PRO A 66 3.89 -29.59 -0.87
C PRO A 66 5.14 -29.48 -0.01
N GLY A 67 5.05 -28.79 1.13
CA GLY A 67 6.15 -28.67 2.10
C GLY A 67 7.35 -27.81 1.69
N SER A 68 7.29 -27.04 0.59
CA SER A 68 8.38 -26.15 0.20
C SER A 68 8.72 -25.14 1.31
N ARG A 69 9.98 -25.12 1.76
CA ARG A 69 10.51 -24.16 2.74
C ARG A 69 10.87 -22.80 2.13
N LEU A 70 10.63 -22.60 0.83
CA LEU A 70 10.99 -21.39 0.09
C LEU A 70 9.99 -20.23 0.21
N TRP A 71 8.99 -20.35 1.09
CA TRP A 71 8.02 -19.28 1.32
C TRP A 71 8.65 -17.93 1.75
N PRO A 72 9.78 -17.85 2.49
CA PRO A 72 10.40 -16.55 2.78
C PRO A 72 10.95 -15.89 1.50
N LEU A 73 11.47 -16.69 0.57
CA LEU A 73 11.94 -16.19 -0.72
C LEU A 73 10.77 -15.67 -1.55
N SER A 74 9.61 -16.34 -1.50
CA SER A 74 8.41 -15.88 -2.21
C SER A 74 7.88 -14.56 -1.65
N ALA A 75 7.97 -14.36 -0.32
CA ALA A 75 7.70 -13.07 0.30
C ALA A 75 8.62 -11.97 -0.24
N LEU A 76 9.93 -12.23 -0.31
CA LEU A 76 10.92 -11.29 -0.84
C LEU A 76 10.67 -10.97 -2.32
N LEU A 77 10.33 -11.96 -3.13
CA LEU A 77 9.97 -11.74 -4.54
C LEU A 77 8.73 -10.83 -4.66
N SER A 78 7.72 -11.04 -3.82
CA SER A 78 6.52 -10.17 -3.79
C SER A 78 6.87 -8.72 -3.42
N VAL A 79 7.78 -8.52 -2.47
CA VAL A 79 8.33 -7.19 -2.14
C VAL A 79 9.06 -6.60 -3.34
N VAL A 80 9.91 -7.37 -4.02
CA VAL A 80 10.68 -6.92 -5.19
C VAL A 80 9.75 -6.52 -6.33
N PHE A 81 8.72 -7.29 -6.65
CA PHE A 81 7.77 -6.91 -7.70
C PHE A 81 6.97 -5.66 -7.34
N SER A 82 6.56 -5.54 -6.07
CA SER A 82 5.80 -4.37 -5.58
C SER A 82 6.65 -3.09 -5.60
N LEU A 83 7.87 -3.15 -5.08
CA LEU A 83 8.82 -2.02 -5.11
C LEU A 83 9.27 -1.72 -6.53
N GLY A 84 9.62 -2.74 -7.31
CA GLY A 84 10.00 -2.61 -8.71
C GLY A 84 8.94 -1.88 -9.52
N ALA A 85 7.66 -2.23 -9.35
CA ALA A 85 6.56 -1.52 -10.01
C ALA A 85 6.47 -0.03 -9.58
N ASN A 86 6.75 0.30 -8.32
CA ASN A 86 6.82 1.69 -7.86
C ASN A 86 7.99 2.44 -8.52
N PHE A 87 9.18 1.84 -8.58
CA PHE A 87 10.35 2.46 -9.21
C PHE A 87 10.15 2.64 -10.71
N VAL A 88 9.69 1.60 -11.43
CA VAL A 88 9.39 1.67 -12.86
C VAL A 88 8.40 2.80 -13.14
N ASN A 89 7.33 2.90 -12.37
CA ASN A 89 6.36 3.98 -12.54
C ASN A 89 6.94 5.37 -12.26
N ALA A 90 7.81 5.51 -11.26
CA ALA A 90 8.40 6.80 -10.92
C ALA A 90 9.39 7.23 -12.02
N THR A 91 10.15 6.29 -12.56
CA THR A 91 11.03 6.50 -13.72
C THR A 91 10.24 6.83 -14.99
N LEU A 92 9.12 6.16 -15.24
CA LEU A 92 8.23 6.48 -16.38
C LEU A 92 7.69 7.92 -16.31
N ILE A 93 7.36 8.39 -15.11
CA ILE A 93 6.95 9.79 -14.91
C ILE A 93 8.13 10.72 -15.19
N GLN A 94 9.31 10.46 -14.62
CA GLN A 94 10.48 11.31 -14.79
C GLN A 94 10.90 11.45 -16.27
N HIS A 95 10.78 10.39 -17.06
CA HIS A 95 11.07 10.39 -18.50
C HIS A 95 9.97 11.03 -19.36
N THR A 96 8.84 11.43 -18.77
CA THR A 96 7.82 12.17 -19.53
C THR A 96 8.27 13.64 -19.69
N PRO A 97 8.18 14.23 -20.89
CA PRO A 97 8.51 15.64 -21.09
C PRO A 97 7.79 16.55 -20.09
N GLY A 98 8.54 17.45 -19.44
CA GLY A 98 8.04 18.35 -18.40
C GLY A 98 8.04 17.81 -16.96
N PHE A 99 8.55 16.60 -16.74
CA PHE A 99 8.58 15.91 -15.43
C PHE A 99 9.99 15.46 -14.99
N SER A 100 11.05 15.93 -15.66
CA SER A 100 12.44 15.53 -15.40
C SER A 100 12.94 15.82 -13.98
N HIS A 101 12.35 16.81 -13.30
CA HIS A 101 12.73 17.27 -11.96
C HIS A 101 12.25 16.35 -10.82
N ILE A 102 11.47 15.31 -11.11
CA ILE A 102 10.84 14.46 -10.07
C ILE A 102 11.86 13.55 -9.38
N SER A 103 11.76 13.46 -8.06
CA SER A 103 12.52 12.49 -7.26
C SER A 103 11.93 11.09 -7.42
N VAL A 104 12.62 10.23 -8.19
CA VAL A 104 12.20 8.84 -8.42
C VAL A 104 12.10 8.06 -7.11
N GLY A 105 13.15 8.13 -6.28
CA GLY A 105 13.19 7.42 -5.00
C GLY A 105 12.12 7.93 -4.04
N GLY A 106 11.92 9.25 -3.96
CA GLY A 106 10.90 9.82 -3.07
C GLY A 106 9.49 9.39 -3.45
N LEU A 107 9.17 9.46 -4.74
CA LEU A 107 7.86 9.06 -5.25
C LEU A 107 7.61 7.56 -5.13
N ALA A 108 8.61 6.73 -5.46
CA ALA A 108 8.52 5.27 -5.34
C ALA A 108 8.27 4.82 -3.90
N LEU A 109 8.96 5.45 -2.93
CA LEU A 109 8.79 5.17 -1.50
C LEU A 109 7.45 5.69 -0.96
N LEU A 110 6.99 6.88 -1.40
CA LEU A 110 5.65 7.35 -1.05
C LEU A 110 4.58 6.34 -1.48
N TRP A 111 4.74 5.73 -2.66
CA TRP A 111 3.80 4.71 -3.15
C TRP A 111 3.80 3.40 -2.38
N CYS A 112 4.75 3.17 -1.48
CA CYS A 112 4.63 2.09 -0.49
C CYS A 112 3.52 2.37 0.52
N ALA A 113 3.19 3.64 0.80
CA ALA A 113 2.09 4.00 1.71
C ALA A 113 0.69 3.84 1.11
N ARG A 114 0.56 3.33 -0.13
CA ARG A 114 -0.74 3.12 -0.77
C ARG A 114 -1.55 2.03 -0.04
N PRO A 115 -2.88 2.19 0.05
CA PRO A 115 -3.74 1.20 0.67
C PRO A 115 -3.71 -0.11 -0.11
N ARG A 116 -3.47 -1.22 0.59
CA ARG A 116 -3.37 -2.57 0.01
C ARG A 116 -4.28 -3.57 0.72
N LEU A 117 -4.96 -4.43 -0.06
CA LEU A 117 -5.85 -5.49 0.43
C LEU A 117 -5.11 -6.80 0.81
N ALA A 118 -3.81 -6.74 1.13
CA ALA A 118 -3.03 -7.92 1.52
C ALA A 118 -3.63 -8.66 2.74
N TRP A 119 -4.34 -7.94 3.60
CA TRP A 119 -5.07 -8.50 4.74
C TRP A 119 -6.24 -9.41 4.35
N VAL A 120 -6.83 -9.25 3.16
CA VAL A 120 -7.88 -10.15 2.66
C VAL A 120 -7.28 -11.52 2.34
N ALA A 121 -6.10 -11.54 1.70
CA ALA A 121 -5.38 -12.78 1.44
C ALA A 121 -5.00 -13.50 2.76
N ALA A 122 -4.54 -12.75 3.76
CA ALA A 122 -4.30 -13.28 5.10
C ALA A 122 -5.56 -13.85 5.77
N GLY A 123 -6.72 -13.20 5.55
CA GLY A 123 -8.02 -13.70 5.99
C GLY A 123 -8.44 -14.99 5.28
N LEU A 124 -8.23 -15.10 3.97
CA LEU A 124 -8.61 -16.27 3.17
C LEU A 124 -7.85 -17.54 3.59
N VAL A 125 -6.56 -17.42 3.89
CA VAL A 125 -5.71 -18.53 4.39
C VAL A 125 -6.27 -19.12 5.68
N ASN A 126 -6.90 -18.26 6.46
CA ASN A 126 -7.46 -18.52 7.75
C ASN A 126 -8.88 -19.13 7.67
N PHE A 127 -9.64 -18.81 6.63
CA PHE A 127 -10.91 -19.48 6.33
C PHE A 127 -10.73 -20.89 5.75
N GLN A 128 -9.61 -21.15 5.06
CA GLN A 128 -9.35 -22.43 4.37
C GLN A 128 -8.29 -23.29 5.07
N GLN A 129 -8.18 -23.17 6.40
CA GLN A 129 -7.17 -23.81 7.25
C GLN A 129 -7.03 -25.33 7.05
N ASP A 130 -8.11 -26.02 6.67
CA ASP A 130 -8.10 -27.47 6.44
C ASP A 130 -7.34 -27.88 5.17
N THR A 131 -7.00 -26.92 4.29
CA THR A 131 -6.20 -27.17 3.11
C THR A 131 -4.83 -26.52 3.27
N ALA A 132 -3.77 -27.32 3.35
CA ALA A 132 -2.37 -26.87 3.30
C ALA A 132 -2.00 -26.12 1.99
N ASN A 133 -2.99 -25.77 1.17
CA ASN A 133 -2.91 -25.15 -0.14
C ASN A 133 -2.63 -23.65 -0.07
N PHE A 134 -3.00 -22.95 1.01
CA PHE A 134 -2.85 -21.49 1.10
C PHE A 134 -1.83 -21.00 2.13
N PHE A 135 -1.31 -21.88 2.99
CA PHE A 135 -0.41 -21.48 4.07
C PHE A 135 0.82 -20.70 3.56
N SER A 136 1.50 -21.21 2.52
CA SER A 136 2.68 -20.56 1.92
C SER A 136 2.34 -19.17 1.40
N LEU A 137 1.28 -19.05 0.58
CA LEU A 137 0.83 -17.77 0.03
C LEU A 137 0.49 -16.78 1.16
N GLY A 138 -0.26 -17.23 2.18
CA GLY A 138 -0.65 -16.40 3.30
C GLY A 138 0.54 -15.88 4.10
N ALA A 139 1.46 -16.76 4.45
CA ALA A 139 2.68 -16.41 5.16
C ALA A 139 3.52 -15.41 4.36
N SER A 140 3.65 -15.63 3.06
CA SER A 140 4.45 -14.79 2.17
C SER A 140 3.83 -13.43 1.91
N VAL A 141 2.51 -13.36 1.70
CA VAL A 141 1.78 -12.10 1.53
C VAL A 141 1.81 -11.27 2.80
N VAL A 142 1.60 -11.88 3.97
CA VAL A 142 1.69 -11.18 5.27
C VAL A 142 3.11 -10.66 5.49
N THR A 143 4.13 -11.49 5.21
CA THR A 143 5.53 -11.09 5.38
C THR A 143 5.92 -9.95 4.43
N ALA A 144 5.53 -10.03 3.16
CA ALA A 144 5.75 -8.97 2.18
C ALA A 144 5.07 -7.66 2.61
N GLU A 145 3.84 -7.76 3.13
CA GLU A 145 3.10 -6.60 3.59
C GLU A 145 3.79 -5.96 4.81
N ILE A 146 4.28 -6.73 5.77
CA ILE A 146 5.05 -6.20 6.91
C ILE A 146 6.25 -5.40 6.42
N ILE A 147 7.05 -5.95 5.50
CA ILE A 147 8.23 -5.28 4.94
C ILE A 147 7.83 -3.97 4.26
N LEU A 148 6.80 -4.00 3.42
CA LEU A 148 6.37 -2.83 2.68
C LEU A 148 5.69 -1.77 3.57
N GLN A 149 5.06 -2.18 4.68
CA GLN A 149 4.49 -1.28 5.69
C GLN A 149 5.59 -0.62 6.53
N ILE A 150 6.70 -1.31 6.81
CA ILE A 150 7.90 -0.69 7.41
C ILE A 150 8.45 0.40 6.50
N ILE A 151 8.53 0.14 5.19
CA ILE A 151 8.97 1.16 4.22
C ILE A 151 7.98 2.32 4.15
N ALA A 152 6.67 2.04 4.13
CA ALA A 152 5.61 3.05 4.16
C ALA A 152 5.66 3.94 5.42
N ALA A 153 6.07 3.37 6.55
CA ALA A 153 6.15 4.07 7.83
C ALA A 153 7.05 5.30 7.78
N VAL A 154 8.05 5.33 6.89
CA VAL A 154 8.93 6.50 6.70
C VAL A 154 8.11 7.72 6.30
N TYR A 155 7.31 7.64 5.24
CA TYR A 155 6.52 8.77 4.74
C TYR A 155 5.31 9.09 5.62
N ILE A 156 4.65 8.08 6.17
CA ILE A 156 3.54 8.26 7.10
C ILE A 156 4.04 8.92 8.40
N GLY A 157 5.14 8.43 8.95
CA GLY A 157 5.80 8.97 10.14
C GLY A 157 6.29 10.41 9.94
N MET A 158 6.95 10.69 8.82
CA MET A 158 7.33 12.07 8.45
C MET A 158 6.12 13.00 8.41
N THR A 159 5.01 12.55 7.83
CA THR A 159 3.77 13.34 7.74
C THR A 159 3.17 13.62 9.12
N ALA A 160 3.11 12.60 9.98
CA ALA A 160 2.58 12.76 11.32
C ALA A 160 3.46 13.68 12.18
N ASN A 161 4.79 13.53 12.08
CA ASN A 161 5.76 14.37 12.77
C ASN A 161 5.66 15.83 12.31
N PHE A 162 5.61 16.06 11.00
CA PHE A 162 5.45 17.41 10.43
C PHE A 162 4.19 18.12 10.93
N ALA A 163 3.06 17.43 10.99
CA ALA A 163 1.83 18.00 11.52
C ALA A 163 1.91 18.28 13.03
N SER A 164 2.61 17.43 13.78
CA SER A 164 2.82 17.60 15.22
C SER A 164 3.68 18.83 15.51
N THR A 165 4.81 18.98 14.81
CA THR A 165 5.75 20.10 15.02
C THR A 165 5.17 21.46 14.63
N HIS A 166 4.23 21.50 13.70
CA HIS A 166 3.53 22.72 13.30
C HIS A 166 2.17 22.91 14.00
N HIS A 167 1.85 22.07 14.98
CA HIS A 167 0.60 22.11 15.74
C HIS A 167 -0.68 22.01 14.89
N TYR A 168 -0.61 21.38 13.72
CA TYR A 168 -1.72 21.26 12.78
C TYR A 168 -2.84 20.31 13.24
N TYR A 169 -2.62 19.55 14.31
CA TYR A 169 -3.69 18.78 14.97
C TYR A 169 -4.57 19.62 15.89
N LEU A 170 -4.12 20.83 16.28
CA LEU A 170 -4.90 21.72 17.13
C LEU A 170 -6.01 22.40 16.33
N LYS A 171 -7.15 22.60 17.00
CA LYS A 171 -8.29 23.31 16.42
C LYS A 171 -7.85 24.71 15.95
N HIS A 172 -8.45 25.21 14.88
CA HIS A 172 -8.25 26.55 14.31
C HIS A 172 -6.91 26.81 13.59
N HIS A 173 -5.90 25.94 13.68
CA HIS A 173 -4.61 26.15 13.03
C HIS A 173 -4.63 25.99 11.50
N LEU A 174 -5.61 25.27 10.97
CA LEU A 174 -5.79 25.05 9.53
C LEU A 174 -7.03 25.76 8.96
N ASP A 175 -7.79 26.50 9.77
CA ASP A 175 -9.08 27.08 9.35
C ASP A 175 -8.90 28.18 8.29
N GLN A 176 -7.81 28.95 8.37
CA GLN A 176 -7.49 30.02 7.42
C GLN A 176 -6.60 29.57 6.26
N VAL A 177 -6.15 28.32 6.27
CA VAL A 177 -5.23 27.81 5.27
C VAL A 177 -6.02 27.23 4.09
N PRO A 178 -5.71 27.61 2.84
CA PRO A 178 -6.33 27.00 1.66
C PRO A 178 -6.18 25.47 1.69
N ASN A 179 -7.29 24.76 1.49
CA ASN A 179 -7.37 23.29 1.56
C ASN A 179 -6.94 22.69 2.92
N GLY A 180 -7.02 23.46 4.00
CA GLY A 180 -6.66 23.01 5.35
C GLY A 180 -7.40 21.76 5.82
N ARG A 181 -8.67 21.57 5.40
CA ARG A 181 -9.43 20.35 5.70
C ARG A 181 -8.83 19.08 5.06
N ASP A 182 -8.33 19.18 3.84
CA ASP A 182 -7.72 18.05 3.15
C ASP A 182 -6.32 17.74 3.73
N ALA A 183 -5.58 18.78 4.14
CA ALA A 183 -4.35 18.61 4.92
C ALA A 183 -4.60 17.90 6.24
N LEU A 184 -5.63 18.32 6.98
CA LEU A 184 -6.03 17.67 8.23
C LEU A 184 -6.40 16.21 7.99
N LEU A 185 -7.14 15.90 6.93
CA LEU A 185 -7.49 14.52 6.56
C LEU A 185 -6.24 13.66 6.32
N MET A 186 -5.24 14.21 5.62
CA MET A 186 -3.95 13.54 5.40
C MET A 186 -3.21 13.29 6.72
N TYR A 187 -3.11 14.30 7.60
CA TYR A 187 -2.42 14.19 8.88
C TYR A 187 -3.11 13.22 9.85
N VAL A 188 -4.44 13.29 9.96
CA VAL A 188 -5.24 12.36 10.77
C VAL A 188 -5.10 10.95 10.25
N GLY A 189 -5.12 10.74 8.93
CA GLY A 189 -4.87 9.43 8.32
C GLY A 189 -3.49 8.88 8.70
N ALA A 190 -2.45 9.72 8.66
CA ALA A 190 -1.10 9.33 9.07
C ALA A 190 -1.02 8.96 10.56
N LEU A 191 -1.62 9.77 11.44
CA LEU A 191 -1.62 9.53 12.89
C LEU A 191 -2.38 8.26 13.26
N LEU A 192 -3.59 8.06 12.69
CA LEU A 192 -4.38 6.84 12.90
C LEU A 192 -3.61 5.60 12.45
N TRP A 193 -2.93 5.66 11.31
CA TRP A 193 -2.11 4.55 10.83
C TRP A 193 -1.01 4.20 11.84
N LEU A 194 -0.30 5.19 12.39
CA LEU A 194 0.75 4.94 13.40
C LEU A 194 0.19 4.31 14.67
N ILE A 195 -0.94 4.81 15.18
CA ILE A 195 -1.61 4.27 16.37
C ILE A 195 -1.98 2.80 16.14
N PHE A 196 -2.59 2.48 14.99
CA PHE A 196 -2.98 1.11 14.68
C PHE A 196 -1.78 0.20 14.41
N ALA A 197 -0.75 0.68 13.71
CA ALA A 197 0.48 -0.07 13.47
C ALA A 197 1.19 -0.42 14.79
N LEU A 198 1.33 0.55 15.71
CA LEU A 198 1.87 0.31 17.05
C LEU A 198 1.00 -0.67 17.86
N GLY A 199 -0.32 -0.55 17.77
CA GLY A 199 -1.26 -1.49 18.39
C GLY A 199 -1.07 -2.93 17.88
N VAL A 200 -0.87 -3.10 16.56
CA VAL A 200 -0.58 -4.40 15.95
C VAL A 200 0.78 -4.94 16.43
N LEU A 201 1.82 -4.11 16.47
CA LEU A 201 3.15 -4.51 16.95
C LEU A 201 3.13 -4.94 18.42
N PHE A 202 2.49 -4.15 19.28
CA PHE A 202 2.34 -4.48 20.71
C PHE A 202 1.66 -5.83 20.91
N GLN A 203 0.62 -6.12 20.13
CA GLN A 203 -0.08 -7.39 20.19
C GLN A 203 0.74 -8.55 19.64
N CYS A 204 1.56 -8.33 18.61
CA CYS A 204 2.49 -9.35 18.12
C CYS A 204 3.52 -9.71 19.20
N ILE A 205 4.08 -8.71 19.88
CA ILE A 205 5.01 -8.91 21.01
C ILE A 205 4.32 -9.68 22.15
N TRP A 206 3.11 -9.25 22.54
CA TRP A 206 2.30 -9.95 23.54
C TRP A 206 1.96 -11.40 23.15
N ALA A 207 1.76 -11.67 21.86
CA ALA A 207 1.52 -13.03 21.37
C ALA A 207 2.78 -13.91 21.45
N ILE A 208 3.97 -13.33 21.30
CA ILE A 208 5.27 -14.02 21.42
C ILE A 208 5.58 -14.33 22.90
N GLU A 209 5.24 -13.43 23.83
CA GLU A 209 5.42 -13.62 25.29
C GLU A 209 4.37 -14.56 25.92
N ALA A 210 3.30 -14.89 25.20
CA ALA A 210 2.23 -15.75 25.67
C ALA A 210 2.44 -17.21 25.21
N ILE A 211 3.41 -17.91 25.79
CA ILE A 211 3.31 -19.35 26.11
C ILE A 211 3.55 -19.53 27.61
N ARG A 212 2.57 -19.07 28.40
CA ARG A 212 2.27 -19.70 29.68
C ARG A 212 0.85 -20.23 29.63
N LYS A 213 0.76 -21.42 29.02
CA LYS A 213 -0.09 -22.58 29.33
C LYS A 213 -1.41 -22.29 30.08
N VAL A 214 -2.53 -22.85 29.58
CA VAL A 214 -3.82 -23.10 30.29
C VAL A 214 -5.02 -22.16 30.01
N ALA A 215 -4.91 -20.84 29.87
CA ALA A 215 -6.11 -20.00 29.67
C ALA A 215 -6.75 -20.10 28.25
N ARG A 216 -6.14 -20.87 27.33
CA ARG A 216 -6.31 -20.72 25.88
C ARG A 216 -7.37 -21.61 25.23
N TYR A 217 -7.98 -22.55 25.96
CA TYR A 217 -8.75 -23.63 25.34
C TYR A 217 -10.28 -23.41 25.28
N PHE A 218 -10.85 -22.51 26.09
CA PHE A 218 -12.33 -22.47 26.26
C PHE A 218 -13.04 -21.17 25.82
N ILE A 219 -12.32 -20.07 25.56
CA ILE A 219 -12.96 -18.74 25.26
C ILE A 219 -12.63 -18.22 23.84
N LEU A 220 -11.69 -18.83 23.11
CA LEU A 220 -10.86 -18.13 22.10
C LEU A 220 -11.09 -18.44 20.61
N ASN A 221 -12.06 -19.28 20.21
CA ASN A 221 -12.10 -19.78 18.83
C ASN A 221 -12.98 -18.98 17.84
N LEU A 222 -13.85 -18.06 18.29
CA LEU A 222 -14.68 -17.24 17.39
C LEU A 222 -14.27 -15.75 17.36
N SER A 223 -13.76 -15.20 18.48
CA SER A 223 -13.36 -13.78 18.57
C SER A 223 -11.98 -13.47 17.97
N ARG A 224 -11.08 -14.45 17.82
CA ARG A 224 -9.76 -14.24 17.18
C ARG A 224 -9.88 -13.82 15.71
N TRP A 225 -10.92 -14.27 15.02
CA TRP A 225 -11.14 -14.06 13.59
C TRP A 225 -11.54 -12.63 13.25
N MET A 226 -12.62 -12.14 13.88
CA MET A 226 -13.04 -10.74 13.77
C MET A 226 -11.94 -9.80 14.24
N TYR A 227 -11.21 -10.17 15.29
CA TYR A 227 -10.17 -9.33 15.86
C TYR A 227 -8.93 -9.23 14.95
N GLY A 228 -8.53 -10.29 14.24
CA GLY A 228 -7.42 -10.26 13.28
C GLY A 228 -7.71 -9.47 12.00
N LEU A 229 -8.89 -9.71 11.39
CA LEU A 229 -9.33 -9.01 10.17
C LEU A 229 -9.56 -7.52 10.42
N PHE A 230 -10.21 -7.16 11.54
CA PHE A 230 -10.47 -5.77 11.91
C PHE A 230 -9.18 -4.97 12.15
N LYS A 231 -8.14 -5.61 12.72
CA LYS A 231 -6.85 -4.96 13.01
C LYS A 231 -6.05 -4.55 11.79
N LEU A 232 -6.14 -5.29 10.69
CA LEU A 232 -5.44 -4.93 9.46
C LEU A 232 -6.29 -4.03 8.55
N MET A 233 -7.62 -4.08 8.71
CA MET A 233 -8.56 -3.18 8.05
C MET A 233 -8.40 -1.72 8.53
N LEU A 234 -8.16 -1.50 9.83
CA LEU A 234 -8.02 -0.15 10.39
C LEU A 234 -6.81 0.64 9.80
N PRO A 235 -5.58 0.09 9.75
CA PRO A 235 -4.47 0.69 9.01
C PRO A 235 -4.79 0.92 7.53
N PHE A 236 -5.52 0.00 6.89
CA PHE A 236 -5.94 0.16 5.49
C PHE A 236 -6.85 1.37 5.30
N LEU A 237 -7.85 1.55 6.16
CA LEU A 237 -8.72 2.75 6.14
C LEU A 237 -7.92 4.02 6.42
N ALA A 238 -6.98 3.97 7.37
CA ALA A 238 -6.09 5.09 7.67
C ALA A 238 -5.21 5.48 6.46
N GLN A 239 -4.72 4.50 5.68
CA GLN A 239 -4.02 4.76 4.42
C GLN A 239 -4.91 5.39 3.36
N TRP A 240 -6.19 5.01 3.29
CA TRP A 240 -7.16 5.67 2.42
C TRP A 240 -7.39 7.13 2.83
N LEU A 241 -7.55 7.41 4.12
CA LEU A 241 -7.67 8.79 4.62
C LEU A 241 -6.42 9.61 4.29
N PHE A 242 -5.23 9.03 4.54
CA PHE A 242 -3.95 9.63 4.19
C PHE A 242 -3.89 10.00 2.69
N TRP A 243 -4.18 9.05 1.80
CA TRP A 243 -4.12 9.30 0.36
C TRP A 243 -5.24 10.20 -0.17
N ALA A 244 -6.46 10.09 0.37
CA ALA A 244 -7.56 10.97 0.00
C ALA A 244 -7.25 12.42 0.38
N GLY A 245 -6.75 12.65 1.60
CA GLY A 245 -6.28 13.97 2.04
C GLY A 245 -5.12 14.46 1.19
N PHE A 246 -4.10 13.63 0.97
CA PHE A 246 -2.94 13.99 0.16
C PHE A 246 -3.33 14.40 -1.28
N VAL A 247 -4.11 13.58 -1.99
CA VAL A 247 -4.47 13.84 -3.39
C VAL A 247 -5.36 15.07 -3.54
N ARG A 248 -6.29 15.30 -2.60
CA ARG A 248 -7.14 16.50 -2.59
C ARG A 248 -6.33 17.75 -2.28
N LEU A 249 -5.47 17.67 -1.26
CA LEU A 249 -4.58 18.76 -0.88
C LEU A 249 -3.61 19.14 -2.01
N ALA A 250 -3.03 18.14 -2.67
CA ALA A 250 -2.06 18.35 -3.73
C ALA A 250 -2.67 18.90 -5.01
N GLY A 251 -3.91 18.53 -5.35
CA GLY A 251 -4.56 19.00 -6.57
C GLY A 251 -3.67 18.73 -7.80
N ASP A 252 -3.24 19.80 -8.46
CA ASP A 252 -2.38 19.77 -9.65
C ASP A 252 -0.88 19.68 -9.33
N LEU A 253 -0.46 19.88 -8.07
CA LEU A 253 0.91 19.62 -7.60
C LEU A 253 1.24 18.11 -7.57
N TYR A 254 0.22 17.27 -7.69
CA TYR A 254 0.35 15.83 -7.89
C TYR A 254 -0.41 15.41 -9.15
N CYS A 255 0.24 15.51 -10.30
CA CYS A 255 -0.29 15.31 -11.63
C CYS A 255 0.47 14.17 -12.35
N PRO A 256 0.26 12.90 -11.97
CA PRO A 256 0.94 11.78 -12.61
C PRO A 256 0.52 11.67 -14.09
N PRO A 257 1.44 11.78 -15.06
CA PRO A 257 1.13 11.58 -16.46
C PRO A 257 0.78 10.12 -16.73
N LYS A 258 0.02 9.86 -17.79
CA LYS A 258 -0.26 8.48 -18.27
C LYS A 258 -0.77 7.56 -17.15
N LEU A 259 -1.73 8.03 -16.34
CA LEU A 259 -2.26 7.29 -15.18
C LEU A 259 -2.63 5.83 -15.51
N LYS A 260 -3.22 5.58 -16.69
CA LYS A 260 -3.56 4.22 -17.15
C LYS A 260 -2.33 3.30 -17.24
N THR A 261 -1.23 3.79 -17.79
CA THR A 261 0.04 3.04 -17.88
C THR A 261 0.59 2.75 -16.49
N ILE A 262 0.58 3.74 -15.61
CA ILE A 262 1.02 3.58 -14.21
C ILE A 262 0.18 2.51 -13.49
N THR A 263 -1.14 2.57 -13.62
CA THR A 263 -2.08 1.57 -13.09
C THR A 263 -1.79 0.18 -13.64
N SER A 264 -1.48 0.06 -14.92
CA SER A 264 -1.17 -1.24 -15.54
C SER A 264 0.11 -1.87 -14.98
N VAL A 265 1.19 -1.09 -14.82
CA VAL A 265 2.45 -1.57 -14.24
C VAL A 265 2.25 -2.03 -12.80
N TRP A 266 1.50 -1.26 -12.00
CA TRP A 266 1.16 -1.68 -10.64
C TRP A 266 0.32 -2.96 -10.62
N THR A 267 -0.65 -3.08 -11.52
CA THR A 267 -1.49 -4.28 -11.61
C THR A 267 -0.65 -5.50 -11.94
N VAL A 268 0.23 -5.41 -12.94
CA VAL A 268 1.16 -6.49 -13.29
C VAL A 268 2.07 -6.83 -12.11
N GLY A 269 2.66 -5.83 -11.45
CA GLY A 269 3.49 -6.05 -10.26
C GLY A 269 2.75 -6.76 -9.12
N SER A 270 1.50 -6.38 -8.86
CA SER A 270 0.66 -7.05 -7.85
C SER A 270 0.30 -8.48 -8.23
N VAL A 271 -0.04 -8.74 -9.50
CA VAL A 271 -0.36 -10.10 -9.99
C VAL A 271 0.88 -11.00 -9.92
N LEU A 272 2.05 -10.50 -10.33
CA LEU A 272 3.32 -11.24 -10.22
C LEU A 272 3.68 -11.49 -8.75
N GLY A 273 3.44 -10.52 -7.86
CA GLY A 273 3.65 -10.70 -6.43
C GLY A 273 2.76 -11.78 -5.80
N VAL A 274 1.53 -11.95 -6.30
CA VAL A 274 0.64 -13.06 -5.90
C VAL A 274 1.09 -14.38 -6.51
N PHE A 275 1.52 -14.37 -7.78
CA PHE A 275 1.92 -15.57 -8.49
C PHE A 275 3.20 -16.20 -7.90
N PHE A 276 4.17 -15.36 -7.55
CA PHE A 276 5.46 -15.80 -7.00
C PHE A 276 5.48 -15.87 -5.47
N GLY A 277 4.43 -15.38 -4.79
CA GLY A 277 4.23 -15.35 -3.33
C GLY A 277 3.72 -16.68 -2.78
#